data_AF-A0A252A1T8-F1
#
_entry.id   AF-A0A252A1T8-F1
#
_cell.length_a   1.000
_cell.length_b   1.000
_cell.length_c   1.000
_cell.angle_alpha   90.00
_cell.angle_beta   90.00
_cell.angle_gamma   90.00
#
_symmetry.space_group_name_H-M   'P 1'
#
loop_
_entity.id
_entity.type
_entity.pdbx_description
1 polymer ?
#
loop_
_entity_poly.entity_id
_entity_poly.type
_entity_poly.pdbx_seq_one_letter_code
_entity_poly.pdbx_strand_id
1 'polypeptide(L)'
;MRWGLLGPEQLAGSRRTRTLGLGTAVRKFNQLAVPGLGGVWFAKQLFLATLGVRIADRLRFSSTNVKAIEIANAVEALACWCAFRSNGWTSDSRLRGRQKLAGTDDLTFSRLRQPRFYVTQPMRMATVEALVDLGFVEPGSQRFNSFRCTQAGMDLIEAATAGHRPYNATVEDYLFGRAKDGAVIRDTDNLRNVLSPLIVLPPDARILVRDKLCEGAGRNPEAARRKNALDWVRSLDVNRPAGWETKPAILDANHWDDLRLGAQFFIVRDAAIDVLNAIEAQMVPMAAPKLAADVAYTLSPVQMQLGTLREAAQRFLDEDKDSTEGRMATIFCRECTEGDSAAIIRNLVRRDDRVLRLVGNDVLPGGAFSRQPEAEISDDEDEGPDADNAGRVPVPAGISGRVRNLYLLDLDLEGRLADFLNPPAAEEAA
;
A
#
# COMPACT_ATOMS: atom_id res chain seq x y z
N MET A 1 31.03 -43.01 -7.80
CA MET A 1 30.56 -41.66 -8.19
C MET A 1 29.06 -41.74 -8.46
N ARG A 2 28.24 -41.30 -7.49
CA ARG A 2 26.78 -41.22 -7.64
C ARG A 2 26.45 -39.78 -8.00
N TRP A 3 25.95 -39.57 -9.22
CA TRP A 3 25.32 -38.33 -9.61
C TRP A 3 24.05 -38.18 -8.79
N GLY A 4 24.01 -37.18 -7.90
CA GLY A 4 22.84 -36.86 -7.10
C GLY A 4 21.76 -36.29 -8.01
N LEU A 5 20.60 -36.93 -8.03
CA LEU A 5 19.36 -36.35 -8.55
C LEU A 5 19.12 -35.03 -7.81
N LEU A 6 19.14 -33.92 -8.55
CA LEU A 6 18.62 -32.64 -8.08
C LEU A 6 17.17 -32.90 -7.65
N GLY A 7 16.88 -32.71 -6.35
CA GLY A 7 15.51 -32.73 -5.86
C GLY A 7 14.68 -31.68 -6.60
N PRO A 8 13.34 -31.84 -6.68
CA PRO A 8 12.50 -30.88 -7.37
C PRO A 8 12.73 -29.51 -6.74
N GLU A 9 13.34 -28.61 -7.52
CA GLU A 9 13.35 -27.20 -7.22
C GLU A 9 11.87 -26.80 -7.20
N GLN A 10 11.32 -26.60 -5.99
CA GLN A 10 10.06 -25.91 -5.84
C GLN A 10 10.34 -24.48 -6.31
N LEU A 11 10.15 -24.26 -7.63
CA LEU A 11 10.05 -22.93 -8.19
C LEU A 11 9.06 -22.17 -7.31
N ALA A 12 9.54 -21.12 -6.66
CA ALA A 12 8.68 -20.26 -5.85
C ALA A 12 7.48 -19.87 -6.72
N GLY A 13 6.26 -20.10 -6.22
CA GLY A 13 5.04 -19.81 -6.98
C GLY A 13 5.10 -18.40 -7.57
N SER A 14 4.84 -18.30 -8.87
CA SER A 14 4.81 -17.00 -9.55
C SER A 14 3.66 -16.16 -9.00
N ARG A 15 3.97 -14.99 -8.43
CA ARG A 15 2.93 -14.06 -7.92
C ARG A 15 1.96 -13.61 -9.01
N ARG A 16 0.69 -13.46 -8.65
CA ARG A 16 -0.47 -13.23 -9.55
C ARG A 16 -0.72 -11.76 -9.93
N THR A 17 0.01 -10.80 -9.38
CA THR A 17 -0.17 -9.36 -9.67
C THR A 17 0.11 -8.99 -11.13
N ARG A 18 -0.87 -8.39 -11.83
CA ARG A 18 -0.75 -7.87 -13.20
C ARG A 18 -0.32 -6.40 -13.22
N THR A 19 0.96 -6.14 -13.41
CA THR A 19 1.48 -4.75 -13.44
C THR A 19 1.36 -4.09 -14.81
N LEU A 20 1.20 -4.88 -15.88
CA LEU A 20 1.11 -4.46 -17.30
C LEU A 20 2.26 -3.58 -17.81
N GLY A 21 3.37 -3.52 -17.05
CA GLY A 21 4.46 -2.56 -17.28
C GLY A 21 4.10 -1.10 -16.95
N LEU A 22 2.99 -0.84 -16.27
CA LEU A 22 2.46 0.51 -16.01
C LEU A 22 2.91 1.12 -14.67
N GLY A 23 3.76 0.41 -13.92
CA GLY A 23 4.15 0.82 -12.56
C GLY A 23 4.75 2.23 -12.47
N THR A 24 5.48 2.69 -13.49
CA THR A 24 6.03 4.06 -13.52
C THR A 24 4.93 5.11 -13.70
N ALA A 25 3.98 4.90 -14.62
CA ALA A 25 2.84 5.78 -14.81
C ALA A 25 1.94 5.84 -13.55
N VAL A 26 1.66 4.68 -12.94
CA VAL A 26 0.90 4.59 -11.68
C VAL A 26 1.59 5.39 -10.57
N ARG A 27 2.91 5.22 -10.39
CA ARG A 27 3.68 6.01 -9.41
C ARG A 27 3.61 7.49 -9.71
N LYS A 28 3.70 7.91 -10.98
CA LYS A 28 3.64 9.34 -11.36
C LYS A 28 2.29 9.96 -10.99
N PHE A 29 1.17 9.33 -11.34
CA PHE A 29 -0.15 9.86 -11.00
C PHE A 29 -0.43 9.83 -9.49
N ASN A 30 0.04 8.80 -8.79
CA ASN A 30 -0.02 8.79 -7.33
C ASN A 30 0.78 9.95 -6.71
N GLN A 31 1.97 10.25 -7.24
CA GLN A 31 2.77 11.39 -6.77
C GLN A 31 2.10 12.73 -7.04
N LEU A 32 1.48 12.90 -8.19
CA LEU A 32 0.73 14.12 -8.50
C LEU A 32 -0.50 14.28 -7.61
N ALA A 33 -1.13 13.17 -7.20
CA ALA A 33 -2.31 13.18 -6.37
C ALA A 33 -2.01 13.60 -4.92
N VAL A 34 -1.14 12.87 -4.23
CA VAL A 34 -0.65 13.24 -2.88
C VAL A 34 0.86 12.99 -2.82
N PRO A 35 1.66 14.05 -3.03
CA PRO A 35 3.11 13.94 -3.07
C PRO A 35 3.69 13.43 -1.74
N GLY A 36 4.62 12.49 -1.81
CA GLY A 36 5.40 12.07 -0.65
C GLY A 36 4.67 11.24 0.40
N LEU A 37 3.40 10.90 0.22
CA LEU A 37 2.64 10.12 1.21
C LEU A 37 3.00 8.61 1.16
N GLY A 38 3.54 8.11 0.05
CA GLY A 38 3.73 6.68 -0.15
C GLY A 38 2.39 5.92 -0.07
N GLY A 39 2.36 4.85 0.73
CA GLY A 39 1.16 4.06 1.02
C GLY A 39 0.59 4.31 2.42
N VAL A 40 1.02 5.38 3.11
CA VAL A 40 0.62 5.63 4.50
C VAL A 40 -0.84 6.03 4.59
N TRP A 41 -1.61 5.34 5.42
CA TRP A 41 -3.04 5.59 5.62
C TRP A 41 -3.46 5.67 7.12
N PHE A 42 -2.54 5.44 8.06
CA PHE A 42 -2.71 5.77 9.48
C PHE A 42 -1.37 6.10 10.14
N ALA A 43 -1.39 6.93 11.19
CA ALA A 43 -0.20 7.59 11.71
C ALA A 43 0.75 6.63 12.45
N LYS A 44 0.24 5.53 13.00
CA LYS A 44 1.09 4.53 13.67
C LYS A 44 2.14 3.91 12.73
N GLN A 45 1.85 3.81 11.42
CA GLN A 45 2.82 3.31 10.45
C GLN A 45 4.11 4.17 10.45
N LEU A 46 3.95 5.50 10.47
CA LEU A 46 5.06 6.45 10.53
C LEU A 46 5.82 6.34 11.86
N PHE A 47 5.11 6.28 12.98
CA PHE A 47 5.71 6.14 14.31
C PHE A 47 6.55 4.85 14.42
N LEU A 48 5.97 3.69 14.10
CA LEU A 48 6.64 2.38 14.25
C LEU A 48 7.87 2.27 13.35
N ALA A 49 7.77 2.77 12.12
CA ALA A 49 8.90 2.76 11.19
C ALA A 49 10.02 3.71 11.65
N THR A 50 9.68 4.92 12.12
CA THR A 50 10.64 5.88 12.68
C THR A 50 11.33 5.33 13.93
N LEU A 51 10.58 4.69 14.84
CA LEU A 51 11.13 4.02 16.02
C LEU A 51 12.11 2.90 15.64
N GLY A 52 11.76 2.09 14.64
CA GLY A 52 12.65 1.06 14.10
C GLY A 52 13.96 1.61 13.53
N VAL A 53 13.89 2.73 12.77
CA VAL A 53 15.07 3.42 12.25
C VAL A 53 15.93 3.97 13.40
N ARG A 54 15.31 4.60 14.40
CA ARG A 54 16.02 5.16 15.55
C ARG A 54 16.77 4.09 16.37
N ILE A 55 16.13 2.96 16.63
CA ILE A 55 16.79 1.83 17.31
C ILE A 55 17.95 1.30 16.46
N ALA A 56 17.77 1.17 15.15
CA ALA A 56 18.82 0.73 14.25
C ALA A 56 20.03 1.69 14.26
N ASP A 57 19.79 2.99 14.26
CA ASP A 57 20.84 4.02 14.36
C ASP A 57 21.64 3.89 15.64
N ARG A 58 20.96 3.70 16.78
CA ARG A 58 21.65 3.48 18.06
C ARG A 58 22.49 2.20 18.05
N LEU A 59 21.98 1.12 17.47
CA LEU A 59 22.72 -0.14 17.40
C LEU A 59 23.96 -0.05 16.48
N ARG A 60 23.92 0.79 15.44
CA ARG A 60 25.05 0.99 14.51
C ARG A 60 26.31 1.53 15.17
N PHE A 61 26.20 2.25 16.28
CA PHE A 61 27.36 2.65 17.08
C PHE A 61 28.09 1.47 17.71
N SER A 62 27.42 0.32 17.87
CA SER A 62 27.96 -0.88 18.50
C SER A 62 28.16 -2.06 17.55
N SER A 63 27.58 -2.02 16.35
CA SER A 63 27.66 -3.11 15.36
C SER A 63 27.51 -2.59 13.93
N THR A 64 28.38 -3.04 13.03
CA THR A 64 28.39 -2.63 11.61
C THR A 64 27.33 -3.33 10.75
N ASN A 65 26.75 -4.44 11.22
CA ASN A 65 25.85 -5.30 10.43
C ASN A 65 24.36 -5.08 10.72
N VAL A 66 23.98 -3.88 11.19
CA VAL A 66 22.59 -3.56 11.55
C VAL A 66 21.80 -3.09 10.34
N LYS A 67 20.78 -3.87 9.97
CA LYS A 67 19.83 -3.53 8.92
C LYS A 67 18.57 -2.92 9.51
N ALA A 68 18.29 -1.65 9.20
CA ALA A 68 17.10 -0.95 9.70
C ALA A 68 15.79 -1.66 9.32
N ILE A 69 15.74 -2.30 8.15
CA ILE A 69 14.58 -3.11 7.73
C ILE A 69 14.26 -4.24 8.71
N GLU A 70 15.27 -4.89 9.29
CA GLU A 70 15.12 -6.01 10.23
C GLU A 70 14.63 -5.51 11.60
N ILE A 71 15.18 -4.37 12.05
CA ILE A 71 14.77 -3.76 13.32
C ILE A 71 13.35 -3.19 13.24
N ALA A 72 13.02 -2.47 12.17
CA ALA A 72 11.66 -1.97 11.95
C ALA A 72 10.65 -3.11 11.81
N ASN A 73 11.02 -4.21 11.13
CA ASN A 73 10.19 -5.41 11.08
C ASN A 73 9.91 -5.98 12.47
N ALA A 74 10.93 -6.02 13.35
CA ALA A 74 10.74 -6.50 14.71
C ALA A 74 9.83 -5.60 15.55
N VAL A 75 9.96 -4.28 15.43
CA VAL A 75 9.09 -3.29 16.09
C VAL A 75 7.65 -3.43 15.61
N GLU A 76 7.45 -3.55 14.30
CA GLU A 76 6.11 -3.72 13.71
C GLU A 76 5.46 -5.05 14.12
N ALA A 77 6.21 -6.16 14.08
CA ALA A 77 5.74 -7.47 14.52
C ALA A 77 5.31 -7.45 16.00
N LEU A 78 6.12 -6.79 16.86
CA LEU A 78 5.78 -6.59 18.26
C LEU A 78 4.50 -5.75 18.43
N ALA A 79 4.36 -4.69 17.63
CA ALA A 79 3.18 -3.82 17.66
C ALA A 79 1.90 -4.57 17.29
N CYS A 80 1.92 -5.36 16.22
CA CYS A 80 0.80 -6.22 15.81
C CYS A 80 0.50 -7.28 16.87
N TRP A 81 1.53 -7.91 17.45
CA TRP A 81 1.34 -8.87 18.54
C TRP A 81 0.67 -8.21 19.75
N CYS A 82 1.14 -7.02 20.17
CA CYS A 82 0.53 -6.25 21.25
C CYS A 82 -0.95 -5.94 20.98
N ALA A 83 -1.29 -5.56 19.76
CA ALA A 83 -2.67 -5.28 19.36
C ALA A 83 -3.55 -6.53 19.39
N PHE A 84 -3.09 -7.65 18.80
CA PHE A 84 -3.83 -8.91 18.86
C PHE A 84 -4.02 -9.42 20.28
N ARG A 85 -2.99 -9.26 21.12
CA ARG A 85 -3.05 -9.63 22.53
C ARG A 85 -4.10 -8.82 23.29
N SER A 86 -4.26 -7.53 22.95
CA SER A 86 -5.24 -6.64 23.59
C SER A 86 -6.66 -6.79 23.04
N ASN A 87 -6.84 -7.18 21.77
CA ASN A 87 -8.15 -7.24 21.11
C ASN A 87 -8.74 -8.66 21.00
N GLY A 88 -8.18 -9.64 21.72
CA GLY A 88 -8.64 -11.02 21.69
C GLY A 88 -8.37 -11.74 20.37
N TRP A 89 -7.31 -11.37 19.64
CA TRP A 89 -6.96 -11.91 18.33
C TRP A 89 -8.00 -11.64 17.25
N THR A 90 -8.74 -10.54 17.35
CA THR A 90 -9.73 -10.14 16.33
C THR A 90 -9.01 -9.51 15.13
N SER A 91 -9.48 -9.80 13.91
CA SER A 91 -8.96 -9.16 12.70
C SER A 91 -9.33 -7.67 12.67
N ASP A 92 -8.45 -6.84 12.11
CA ASP A 92 -8.65 -5.41 11.87
C ASP A 92 -7.74 -5.03 10.70
N SER A 93 -8.19 -4.17 9.79
CA SER A 93 -7.44 -3.81 8.57
C SER A 93 -6.07 -3.17 8.87
N ARG A 94 -5.85 -2.65 10.09
CA ARG A 94 -4.56 -2.11 10.54
C ARG A 94 -3.57 -3.19 11.01
N LEU A 95 -4.01 -4.42 11.22
CA LEU A 95 -3.21 -5.50 11.80
C LEU A 95 -2.86 -6.55 10.75
N ARG A 96 -1.62 -7.02 10.77
CA ARG A 96 -1.12 -8.07 9.85
C ARG A 96 -0.58 -9.27 10.62
N GLY A 97 -0.48 -10.43 9.97
CA GLY A 97 0.25 -11.57 10.51
C GLY A 97 -0.44 -12.35 11.64
N ARG A 98 -1.78 -12.27 11.76
CA ARG A 98 -2.58 -12.96 12.80
C ARG A 98 -2.16 -14.42 13.00
N GLN A 99 -2.11 -15.20 11.91
CA GLN A 99 -1.83 -16.63 11.95
C GLN A 99 -0.41 -16.94 12.46
N LYS A 100 0.58 -16.14 12.09
CA LYS A 100 1.98 -16.36 12.46
C LYS A 100 2.32 -15.86 13.86
N LEU A 101 1.63 -14.81 14.32
CA LEU A 101 1.83 -14.25 15.65
C LEU A 101 1.09 -15.06 16.72
N ALA A 102 0.00 -15.75 16.37
CA ALA A 102 -0.81 -16.56 17.28
C ALA A 102 0.03 -17.60 18.04
N GLY A 103 -0.14 -17.64 19.37
CA GLY A 103 0.55 -18.59 20.25
C GLY A 103 2.06 -18.32 20.43
N THR A 104 2.58 -17.16 19.99
CA THR A 104 3.96 -16.79 20.29
C THR A 104 4.06 -16.08 21.63
N ASP A 105 4.81 -16.68 22.56
CA ASP A 105 5.13 -16.07 23.87
C ASP A 105 6.62 -15.68 24.03
N ASP A 106 7.49 -16.18 23.14
CA ASP A 106 8.92 -15.88 23.13
C ASP A 106 9.21 -14.64 22.27
N LEU A 107 9.07 -13.46 22.87
CA LEU A 107 9.27 -12.18 22.20
C LEU A 107 10.72 -11.73 22.35
N THR A 108 11.56 -12.01 21.35
CA THR A 108 12.94 -11.49 21.26
C THR A 108 13.18 -10.80 19.92
N PHE A 109 14.04 -9.79 19.89
CA PHE A 109 14.39 -9.11 18.63
C PHE A 109 15.00 -10.07 17.59
N SER A 110 15.77 -11.07 18.04
CA SER A 110 16.39 -12.08 17.16
C SER A 110 15.35 -12.94 16.43
N ARG A 111 14.20 -13.20 17.06
CA ARG A 111 13.07 -13.93 16.49
C ARG A 111 12.18 -13.01 15.65
N LEU A 112 11.77 -11.87 16.21
CA LEU A 112 10.87 -10.91 15.57
C LEU A 112 11.43 -10.33 14.28
N ARG A 113 12.75 -10.17 14.16
CA ARG A 113 13.38 -9.62 12.95
C ARG A 113 13.41 -10.58 11.77
N GLN A 114 13.13 -11.87 11.97
CA GLN A 114 13.27 -12.88 10.93
C GLN A 114 12.22 -12.68 9.83
N PRO A 115 12.59 -12.74 8.53
CA PRO A 115 11.66 -12.49 7.43
C PRO A 115 10.41 -13.37 7.43
N ARG A 116 10.50 -14.59 7.97
CA ARG A 116 9.39 -15.56 7.97
C ARG A 116 8.47 -15.44 9.19
N PHE A 117 8.87 -14.69 10.23
CA PHE A 117 8.19 -14.66 11.52
C PHE A 117 6.86 -13.90 11.50
N TYR A 118 6.78 -12.78 10.77
CA TYR A 118 5.66 -11.86 10.84
C TYR A 118 4.85 -11.83 9.54
N VAL A 119 5.28 -11.07 8.52
CA VAL A 119 4.64 -11.06 7.20
C VAL A 119 5.65 -10.80 6.09
N THR A 120 5.29 -11.17 4.87
CA THR A 120 6.10 -10.91 3.66
C THR A 120 6.12 -9.43 3.31
N GLN A 121 4.99 -8.74 3.51
CA GLN A 121 4.83 -7.31 3.31
C GLN A 121 4.49 -6.59 4.63
N PRO A 122 5.49 -6.13 5.38
CA PRO A 122 5.25 -5.28 6.56
C PRO A 122 4.87 -3.85 6.17
N MET A 123 4.04 -3.20 6.98
CA MET A 123 3.57 -1.81 6.85
C MET A 123 4.68 -0.81 6.54
N ARG A 124 5.90 -1.00 7.07
CA ARG A 124 7.07 -0.14 6.77
C ARG A 124 7.37 0.00 5.26
N MET A 125 6.92 -0.92 4.41
CA MET A 125 7.09 -0.79 2.95
C MET A 125 6.31 0.40 2.39
N ALA A 126 5.14 0.70 2.96
CA ALA A 126 4.32 1.85 2.60
C ALA A 126 4.94 3.18 3.07
N THR A 127 5.83 3.16 4.06
CA THR A 127 6.36 4.37 4.71
C THR A 127 7.65 4.90 4.09
N VAL A 128 8.31 4.17 3.17
CA VAL A 128 9.66 4.51 2.67
C VAL A 128 9.72 5.96 2.17
N GLU A 129 8.76 6.33 1.33
CA GLU A 129 8.66 7.68 0.75
C GLU A 129 8.26 8.71 1.82
N ALA A 130 7.24 8.41 2.62
CA ALA A 130 6.72 9.31 3.64
C ALA A 130 7.74 9.67 4.71
N LEU A 131 8.57 8.73 5.14
CA LEU A 131 9.60 9.04 6.15
C LEU A 131 10.58 10.10 5.64
N VAL A 132 10.95 10.06 4.36
CA VAL A 132 11.88 11.00 3.75
C VAL A 132 11.17 12.34 3.49
N ASP A 133 10.02 12.32 2.81
CA ASP A 133 9.37 13.54 2.33
C ASP A 133 8.67 14.34 3.43
N LEU A 134 8.31 13.68 4.54
CA LEU A 134 7.81 14.32 5.76
C LEU A 134 8.95 14.70 6.74
N GLY A 135 10.19 14.31 6.43
CA GLY A 135 11.38 14.74 7.17
C GLY A 135 11.61 14.01 8.49
N PHE A 136 11.06 12.81 8.69
CA PHE A 136 11.34 11.97 9.86
C PHE A 136 12.69 11.25 9.76
N VAL A 137 13.19 11.06 8.54
CA VAL A 137 14.54 10.53 8.28
C VAL A 137 15.34 11.45 7.36
N GLU A 138 16.66 11.35 7.43
CA GLU A 138 17.57 12.18 6.64
C GLU A 138 17.34 11.98 5.12
N PRO A 139 17.40 13.06 4.32
CA PRO A 139 17.33 12.97 2.87
C PRO A 139 18.61 12.33 2.31
N GLY A 140 18.53 11.81 1.07
CA GLY A 140 19.72 11.38 0.32
C GLY A 140 19.79 9.87 0.01
N SER A 141 18.82 9.08 0.46
CA SER A 141 18.65 7.72 -0.03
C SER A 141 17.18 7.30 -0.01
N GLN A 142 16.78 6.51 -1.01
CA GLN A 142 15.47 5.85 -1.05
C GLN A 142 15.53 4.42 -0.49
N ARG A 143 16.70 3.97 -0.02
CA ARG A 143 16.86 2.64 0.58
C ARG A 143 16.62 2.73 2.08
N PHE A 144 15.64 1.98 2.58
CA PHE A 144 15.29 1.96 4.01
C PHE A 144 16.49 1.66 4.93
N ASN A 145 17.41 0.77 4.50
CA ASN A 145 18.59 0.42 5.28
C ASN A 145 19.61 1.56 5.45
N SER A 146 19.54 2.62 4.66
CA SER A 146 20.40 3.80 4.83
C SER A 146 19.74 4.92 5.62
N PHE A 147 18.45 4.80 5.98
CA PHE A 147 17.77 5.82 6.75
C PHE A 147 18.48 6.09 8.08
N ARG A 148 18.43 7.37 8.46
CA ARG A 148 18.89 7.94 9.73
C ARG A 148 17.79 8.82 10.28
N CYS A 149 17.49 8.74 11.57
CA CYS A 149 16.43 9.52 12.20
C CYS A 149 16.84 11.00 12.31
N THR A 150 15.97 11.92 11.89
CA THR A 150 16.15 13.36 12.09
C THR A 150 15.68 13.78 13.49
N GLN A 151 15.89 15.05 13.85
CA GLN A 151 15.29 15.62 15.07
C GLN A 151 13.77 15.49 15.07
N ALA A 152 13.08 15.79 13.96
CA ALA A 152 11.63 15.65 13.87
C ALA A 152 11.16 14.20 14.07
N GLY A 153 11.94 13.21 13.62
CA GLY A 153 11.68 11.80 13.90
C GLY A 153 11.83 11.46 15.38
N MET A 154 12.83 12.04 16.06
CA MET A 154 13.02 11.87 17.50
C MET A 154 11.89 12.54 18.30
N ASP A 155 11.48 13.75 17.91
CA ASP A 155 10.36 14.48 18.54
C ASP A 155 9.04 13.69 18.42
N LEU A 156 8.80 13.04 17.27
CA LEU A 156 7.64 12.16 17.09
C LEU A 156 7.70 10.96 18.04
N ILE A 157 8.87 10.31 18.17
CA ILE A 157 9.03 9.17 19.09
C ILE A 157 8.80 9.61 20.54
N GLU A 158 9.36 10.75 20.95
CA GLU A 158 9.20 11.30 22.28
C GLU A 158 7.73 11.61 22.59
N ALA A 159 7.07 12.37 21.71
CA ALA A 159 5.66 12.73 21.85
C ALA A 159 4.74 11.49 21.88
N ALA A 160 5.04 10.47 21.06
CA ALA A 160 4.26 9.24 21.03
C ALA A 160 4.46 8.36 22.27
N THR A 161 5.60 8.48 22.97
CA THR A 161 5.99 7.59 24.08
C THR A 161 6.06 8.28 25.45
N ALA A 162 5.78 9.59 25.52
CA ALA A 162 5.98 10.43 26.71
C ALA A 162 5.32 9.86 27.98
N GLY A 163 4.08 9.38 27.86
CA GLY A 163 3.29 8.81 28.96
C GLY A 163 3.61 7.35 29.32
N HIS A 164 4.57 6.71 28.63
CA HIS A 164 4.83 5.28 28.78
C HIS A 164 6.26 5.00 29.21
N ARG A 165 6.39 4.21 30.28
CA ARG A 165 7.68 3.89 30.90
C ARG A 165 7.79 2.40 31.24
N PRO A 166 8.02 1.52 30.26
CA PRO A 166 8.25 0.10 30.53
C PRO A 166 9.51 -0.05 31.40
N TYR A 167 9.34 -0.58 32.62
CA TYR A 167 10.42 -0.76 33.60
C TYR A 167 11.18 0.54 33.94
N ASN A 168 10.47 1.65 34.08
CA ASN A 168 11.03 2.98 34.40
C ASN A 168 12.03 3.52 33.34
N ALA A 169 12.10 2.91 32.16
CA ALA A 169 12.86 3.39 31.02
C ALA A 169 11.93 4.03 29.99
N THR A 170 12.47 4.85 29.10
CA THR A 170 11.73 5.24 27.89
C THR A 170 11.47 4.00 27.03
N VAL A 171 10.41 4.04 26.20
CA VAL A 171 10.11 2.93 25.28
C VAL A 171 11.29 2.69 24.33
N GLU A 172 11.93 3.75 23.85
CA GLU A 172 13.13 3.67 23.01
C GLU A 172 14.28 2.97 23.72
N ASP A 173 14.64 3.39 24.94
CA ASP A 173 15.74 2.79 25.70
C ASP A 173 15.48 1.33 26.06
N TYR A 174 14.24 1.02 26.44
CA TYR A 174 13.84 -0.34 26.73
C TYR A 174 14.03 -1.23 25.50
N LEU A 175 13.47 -0.85 24.35
CA LEU A 175 13.58 -1.65 23.12
C LEU A 175 15.01 -1.72 22.60
N PHE A 176 15.77 -0.62 22.68
CA PHE A 176 17.20 -0.61 22.35
C PHE A 176 17.98 -1.61 23.22
N GLY A 177 17.76 -1.62 24.54
CA GLY A 177 18.38 -2.58 25.45
C GLY A 177 18.03 -4.03 25.10
N ARG A 178 16.76 -4.33 24.83
CA ARG A 178 16.34 -5.68 24.40
C ARG A 178 16.95 -6.09 23.07
N ALA A 179 17.04 -5.17 22.12
CA ALA A 179 17.65 -5.43 20.82
C ALA A 179 19.17 -5.67 20.92
N LYS A 180 19.85 -4.92 21.80
CA LYS A 180 21.29 -5.03 22.04
C LYS A 180 21.67 -6.32 22.76
N ASP A 181 20.94 -6.65 23.83
CA ASP A 181 21.29 -7.77 24.72
C ASP A 181 20.66 -9.09 24.27
N GLY A 182 19.77 -9.07 23.27
CA GLY A 182 19.02 -10.24 22.83
C GLY A 182 18.02 -10.76 23.87
N ALA A 183 17.71 -9.95 24.88
CA ALA A 183 16.85 -10.34 26.00
C ALA A 183 15.37 -10.40 25.61
N VAL A 184 14.61 -11.20 26.36
CA VAL A 184 13.15 -11.31 26.21
C VAL A 184 12.48 -9.96 26.48
N ILE A 185 11.61 -9.57 25.55
CA ILE A 185 10.67 -8.45 25.66
C ILE A 185 9.49 -8.95 26.48
N ARG A 186 9.20 -8.26 27.59
CA ARG A 186 8.10 -8.64 28.47
C ARG A 186 6.82 -7.92 28.04
N ASP A 187 5.72 -8.66 28.00
CA ASP A 187 4.40 -8.08 27.79
C ASP A 187 4.05 -7.14 28.96
N THR A 188 3.72 -5.89 28.64
CA THR A 188 3.33 -4.88 29.62
C THR A 188 2.27 -3.96 29.01
N ASP A 189 1.39 -3.42 29.86
CA ASP A 189 0.38 -2.45 29.41
C ASP A 189 1.00 -1.21 28.77
N ASN A 190 2.17 -0.78 29.26
CA ASN A 190 2.93 0.31 28.65
C ASN A 190 3.26 0.04 27.18
N LEU A 191 3.76 -1.16 26.86
CA LEU A 191 4.07 -1.53 25.48
C LEU A 191 2.80 -1.74 24.65
N ARG A 192 1.76 -2.37 25.23
CA ARG A 192 0.50 -2.60 24.54
C ARG A 192 -0.19 -1.29 24.15
N ASN A 193 -0.23 -0.32 25.07
CA ASN A 193 -0.87 0.98 24.84
C ASN A 193 -0.08 1.86 23.87
N VAL A 194 1.26 1.79 23.88
CA VAL A 194 2.09 2.65 23.03
C VAL A 194 2.32 2.09 21.63
N LEU A 195 2.51 0.77 21.46
CA LEU A 195 2.89 0.18 20.18
C LEU A 195 1.69 -0.25 19.33
N SER A 196 0.58 -0.67 19.94
CA SER A 196 -0.58 -1.20 19.22
C SER A 196 -1.07 -0.27 18.10
N PRO A 197 -1.18 -0.75 16.84
CA PRO A 197 -1.81 -0.02 15.74
C PRO A 197 -3.27 0.38 15.98
N LEU A 198 -3.94 -0.27 16.94
CA LEU A 198 -5.33 0.05 17.30
C LEU A 198 -5.44 1.26 18.23
N ILE A 199 -4.36 1.66 18.88
CA ILE A 199 -4.33 2.79 19.80
C ILE A 199 -3.84 4.03 19.08
N VAL A 200 -4.74 5.02 19.00
CA VAL A 200 -4.50 6.35 18.41
C VAL A 200 -3.28 7.01 19.07
N LEU A 201 -2.49 7.72 18.27
CA LEU A 201 -1.34 8.48 18.79
C LEU A 201 -1.80 9.58 19.77
N PRO A 202 -0.98 9.90 20.80
CA PRO A 202 -1.24 11.03 21.68
C PRO A 202 -1.42 12.36 20.90
N PRO A 203 -2.20 13.33 21.43
CA PRO A 203 -2.47 14.60 20.75
C PRO A 203 -1.23 15.30 20.18
N ASP A 204 -0.15 15.42 20.96
CA ASP A 204 1.08 16.09 20.55
C ASP A 204 1.75 15.39 19.36
N ALA A 205 1.77 14.05 19.37
CA ALA A 205 2.30 13.26 18.25
C ALA A 205 1.43 13.44 16.98
N ARG A 206 0.11 13.53 17.13
CA ARG A 206 -0.81 13.79 15.99
C ARG A 206 -0.60 15.19 15.41
N ILE A 207 -0.34 16.19 16.25
CA ILE A 207 0.00 17.56 15.82
C ILE A 207 1.29 17.51 14.99
N LEU A 208 2.36 16.87 15.50
CA LEU A 208 3.62 16.75 14.77
C LEU A 208 3.45 16.08 13.39
N VAL A 209 2.69 14.98 13.30
CA VAL A 209 2.41 14.33 12.02
C VAL A 209 1.64 15.25 11.08
N ARG A 210 0.62 15.97 11.59
CA ARG A 210 -0.16 16.94 10.79
C ARG A 210 0.71 18.08 10.28
N ASP A 211 1.58 18.63 11.12
CA ASP A 211 2.50 19.70 10.73
C ASP A 211 3.45 19.22 9.64
N LYS A 212 4.01 18.01 9.76
CA LYS A 212 4.86 17.42 8.72
C LYS A 212 4.12 17.10 7.41
N LEU A 213 2.85 16.74 7.46
CA LEU A 213 2.02 16.65 6.25
C LEU A 213 1.90 18.02 5.56
N CYS A 214 1.73 19.11 6.31
CA CYS A 214 1.56 20.45 5.76
C CYS A 214 2.87 21.12 5.31
N GLU A 215 3.99 20.83 5.97
CA GLU A 215 5.28 21.48 5.75
C GLU A 215 6.22 20.64 4.87
N GLY A 216 6.20 19.32 5.03
CA GLY A 216 7.19 18.41 4.46
C GLY A 216 8.61 18.64 5.00
N ALA A 217 9.59 18.06 4.30
CA ALA A 217 11.01 18.31 4.54
C ALA A 217 11.50 19.56 3.78
N GLY A 218 11.99 20.57 4.50
CA GLY A 218 12.60 21.78 3.91
C GLY A 218 11.63 22.66 3.12
N ARG A 219 12.11 23.41 2.12
CA ARG A 219 11.26 24.17 1.18
C ARG A 219 10.69 23.22 0.13
N ASN A 220 9.65 22.49 0.48
CA ASN A 220 9.02 21.53 -0.43
C ASN A 220 7.84 22.18 -1.16
N PRO A 221 7.93 22.50 -2.46
CA PRO A 221 6.81 23.08 -3.21
C PRO A 221 5.59 22.14 -3.26
N GLU A 222 5.81 20.84 -3.12
CA GLU A 222 4.75 19.82 -3.06
C GLU A 222 4.01 19.80 -1.73
N ALA A 223 4.53 20.45 -0.69
CA ALA A 223 3.87 20.56 0.60
C ALA A 223 2.55 21.34 0.50
N ALA A 224 2.49 22.37 -0.35
CA ALA A 224 1.27 23.12 -0.61
C ALA A 224 0.19 22.22 -1.25
N ARG A 225 0.56 21.39 -2.24
CA ARG A 225 -0.36 20.41 -2.86
C ARG A 225 -0.89 19.42 -1.83
N ARG A 226 0.00 18.85 -1.00
CA ARG A 226 -0.40 17.90 0.06
C ARG A 226 -1.28 18.55 1.12
N LYS A 227 -0.98 19.78 1.55
CA LYS A 227 -1.81 20.56 2.47
C LYS A 227 -3.21 20.81 1.89
N ASN A 228 -3.30 21.28 0.65
CA ASN A 228 -4.58 21.54 0.00
C ASN A 228 -5.39 20.25 -0.20
N ALA A 229 -4.73 19.13 -0.52
CA ALA A 229 -5.39 17.81 -0.55
C ALA A 229 -5.91 17.41 0.83
N LEU A 230 -5.15 17.65 1.91
CA LEU A 230 -5.56 17.36 3.28
C LEU A 230 -6.78 18.20 3.69
N ASP A 231 -6.76 19.49 3.39
CA ASP A 231 -7.88 20.40 3.64
C ASP A 231 -9.11 20.02 2.80
N TRP A 232 -8.91 19.53 1.58
CA TRP A 232 -10.01 19.01 0.75
C TRP A 232 -10.62 17.73 1.35
N VAL A 233 -9.83 16.71 1.70
CA VAL A 233 -10.37 15.45 2.23
C VAL A 233 -11.12 15.67 3.56
N ARG A 234 -10.68 16.62 4.38
CA ARG A 234 -11.40 17.09 5.59
C ARG A 234 -12.76 17.67 5.32
N SER A 235 -12.92 18.33 4.16
CA SER A 235 -14.19 18.96 3.79
C SER A 235 -15.21 17.97 3.22
N LEU A 236 -14.83 16.70 3.01
CA LEU A 236 -15.71 15.71 2.41
C LEU A 236 -16.74 15.18 3.42
N ASP A 237 -17.97 14.99 2.94
CA ASP A 237 -19.08 14.39 3.68
C ASP A 237 -19.37 12.99 3.13
N VAL A 238 -19.42 12.00 4.02
CA VAL A 238 -19.76 10.61 3.68
C VAL A 238 -21.16 10.51 3.07
N ASN A 239 -22.09 11.37 3.47
CA ASN A 239 -23.45 11.40 2.95
C ASN A 239 -23.56 12.11 1.59
N ARG A 240 -22.51 12.82 1.18
CA ARG A 240 -22.45 13.52 -0.11
C ARG A 240 -21.09 13.32 -0.77
N PRO A 241 -20.83 12.12 -1.34
CA PRO A 241 -19.58 11.83 -2.01
C PRO A 241 -19.23 12.85 -3.09
N ALA A 242 -17.96 13.22 -3.19
CA ALA A 242 -17.50 14.15 -4.21
C ALA A 242 -17.51 13.50 -5.60
N GLY A 243 -17.90 14.28 -6.62
CA GLY A 243 -17.84 13.92 -8.03
C GLY A 243 -16.80 14.74 -8.80
N TRP A 244 -16.60 14.43 -10.09
CA TRP A 244 -15.66 15.14 -10.96
C TRP A 244 -16.21 16.46 -11.53
N GLU A 245 -17.51 16.69 -11.40
CA GLU A 245 -18.26 17.79 -12.02
C GLU A 245 -17.98 19.13 -11.35
N THR A 246 -17.59 19.13 -10.08
CA THR A 246 -17.35 20.35 -9.29
C THR A 246 -15.94 20.34 -8.72
N LYS A 247 -15.09 21.24 -9.22
CA LYS A 247 -13.75 21.45 -8.66
C LYS A 247 -13.84 22.05 -7.25
N PRO A 248 -13.17 21.47 -6.24
CA PRO A 248 -13.04 22.09 -4.92
C PRO A 248 -12.31 23.44 -4.99
N ALA A 249 -12.77 24.43 -4.21
CA ALA A 249 -12.13 25.75 -4.17
C ALA A 249 -10.71 25.71 -3.58
N ILE A 250 -10.45 24.75 -2.67
CA ILE A 250 -9.18 24.56 -1.96
C ILE A 250 -8.06 24.07 -2.90
N LEU A 251 -8.41 23.30 -3.93
CA LEU A 251 -7.45 22.76 -4.89
C LEU A 251 -7.17 23.76 -6.01
N ASP A 252 -5.90 23.93 -6.37
CA ASP A 252 -5.56 24.68 -7.58
C ASP A 252 -5.99 23.91 -8.85
N ALA A 253 -6.11 24.64 -9.97
CA ALA A 253 -6.60 24.06 -11.22
C ALA A 253 -5.68 22.96 -11.76
N ASN A 254 -4.36 23.10 -11.62
CA ASN A 254 -3.40 22.13 -12.12
C ASN A 254 -3.45 20.83 -11.30
N HIS A 255 -3.57 20.94 -9.98
CA HIS A 255 -3.71 19.77 -9.11
C HIS A 255 -5.03 19.03 -9.36
N TRP A 256 -6.13 19.75 -9.56
CA TRP A 256 -7.41 19.12 -9.94
C TRP A 256 -7.34 18.41 -11.29
N ASP A 257 -6.72 19.03 -12.29
CA ASP A 257 -6.48 18.41 -13.59
C ASP A 257 -5.63 17.15 -13.49
N ASP A 258 -4.55 17.19 -12.69
CA ASP A 258 -3.68 16.04 -12.43
C ASP A 258 -4.44 14.88 -11.77
N LEU A 259 -5.32 15.19 -10.80
CA LEU A 259 -6.18 14.20 -10.13
C LEU A 259 -7.15 13.54 -11.10
N ARG A 260 -7.81 14.35 -11.94
CA ARG A 260 -8.79 13.88 -12.93
C ARG A 260 -8.12 13.02 -14.01
N LEU A 261 -6.98 13.46 -14.53
CA LEU A 261 -6.20 12.73 -15.53
C LEU A 261 -5.69 11.38 -14.97
N GLY A 262 -5.17 11.40 -13.74
CA GLY A 262 -4.77 10.17 -13.06
C GLY A 262 -5.93 9.20 -12.85
N ALA A 263 -7.10 9.71 -12.49
CA ALA A 263 -8.29 8.89 -12.29
C ALA A 263 -8.75 8.20 -13.58
N GLN A 264 -8.78 8.93 -14.70
CA GLN A 264 -9.07 8.35 -16.00
C GLN A 264 -8.05 7.25 -16.34
N PHE A 265 -6.75 7.49 -16.11
CA PHE A 265 -5.72 6.47 -16.36
C PHE A 265 -5.91 5.21 -15.51
N PHE A 266 -6.26 5.35 -14.23
CA PHE A 266 -6.54 4.20 -13.37
C PHE A 266 -7.75 3.40 -13.85
N ILE A 267 -8.81 4.07 -14.33
CA ILE A 267 -9.96 3.39 -14.95
C ILE A 267 -9.52 2.59 -16.19
N VAL A 268 -8.63 3.13 -17.04
CA VAL A 268 -8.09 2.40 -18.20
C VAL A 268 -7.29 1.16 -17.76
N ARG A 269 -6.42 1.32 -16.76
CA ARG A 269 -5.64 0.21 -16.22
C ARG A 269 -6.54 -0.91 -15.68
N ASP A 270 -7.54 -0.55 -14.89
CA ASP A 270 -8.42 -1.51 -14.25
C ASP A 270 -9.29 -2.23 -15.30
N ALA A 271 -9.83 -1.50 -16.28
CA ALA A 271 -10.54 -2.09 -17.41
C ALA A 271 -9.66 -3.06 -18.25
N ALA A 272 -8.35 -2.77 -18.39
CA ALA A 272 -7.42 -3.67 -19.06
C ALA A 272 -7.19 -4.96 -18.27
N ILE A 273 -7.14 -4.88 -16.94
CA ILE A 273 -7.09 -6.04 -16.06
C ILE A 273 -8.38 -6.85 -16.16
N ASP A 274 -9.54 -6.19 -16.26
CA ASP A 274 -10.84 -6.85 -16.43
C ASP A 274 -10.95 -7.62 -17.75
N VAL A 275 -10.37 -7.11 -18.83
CA VAL A 275 -10.26 -7.87 -20.10
C VAL A 275 -9.46 -9.17 -19.89
N LEU A 276 -8.32 -9.09 -19.20
CA LEU A 276 -7.49 -10.27 -18.92
C LEU A 276 -8.20 -11.26 -17.97
N ASN A 277 -8.91 -10.75 -16.96
CA ASN A 277 -9.74 -11.55 -16.06
C ASN A 277 -10.86 -12.27 -16.82
N ALA A 278 -11.53 -11.58 -17.74
CA ALA A 278 -12.56 -12.18 -18.59
C ALA A 278 -11.98 -13.31 -19.45
N ILE A 279 -10.82 -13.10 -20.09
CA ILE A 279 -10.13 -14.14 -20.88
C ILE A 279 -9.78 -15.34 -20.02
N GLU A 280 -9.17 -15.10 -18.86
CA GLU A 280 -8.80 -16.15 -17.93
C GLU A 280 -10.01 -16.99 -17.48
N ALA A 281 -11.11 -16.32 -17.13
CA ALA A 281 -12.36 -16.98 -16.74
C ALA A 281 -12.92 -17.88 -17.84
N GLN A 282 -12.73 -17.53 -19.12
CA GLN A 282 -13.13 -18.40 -20.25
C GLN A 282 -12.20 -19.62 -20.40
N MET A 283 -10.93 -19.51 -19.99
CA MET A 283 -9.95 -20.58 -20.10
C MET A 283 -10.05 -21.60 -18.96
N VAL A 284 -10.50 -21.21 -17.76
CA VAL A 284 -10.60 -22.09 -16.57
C VAL A 284 -11.39 -23.39 -16.82
N PRO A 285 -12.55 -23.40 -17.50
CA PRO A 285 -13.34 -24.62 -17.72
C PRO A 285 -12.73 -25.57 -18.78
N MET A 286 -11.71 -25.13 -19.53
CA MET A 286 -11.17 -25.90 -20.64
C MET A 286 -10.27 -27.04 -20.15
N ALA A 287 -10.43 -28.23 -20.74
CA ALA A 287 -9.56 -29.37 -20.44
C ALA A 287 -8.07 -29.03 -20.71
N ALA A 288 -7.82 -28.36 -21.84
CA ALA A 288 -6.54 -27.78 -22.22
C ALA A 288 -6.71 -26.24 -22.39
N PRO A 289 -6.41 -25.43 -21.36
CA PRO A 289 -6.58 -23.98 -21.40
C PRO A 289 -5.67 -23.38 -22.49
N LYS A 290 -6.29 -23.03 -23.61
CA LYS A 290 -5.65 -22.41 -24.77
C LYS A 290 -6.74 -21.66 -25.52
N LEU A 291 -6.48 -20.41 -25.85
CA LEU A 291 -7.43 -19.58 -26.60
C LEU A 291 -6.68 -18.70 -27.59
N ALA A 292 -6.98 -18.81 -28.88
CA ALA A 292 -6.41 -17.89 -29.86
C ALA A 292 -6.97 -16.47 -29.63
N ALA A 293 -6.14 -15.44 -29.76
CA ALA A 293 -6.58 -14.04 -29.60
C ALA A 293 -7.74 -13.69 -30.54
N ASP A 294 -7.72 -14.23 -31.76
CA ASP A 294 -8.78 -14.05 -32.77
C ASP A 294 -10.10 -14.76 -32.40
N VAL A 295 -10.06 -15.72 -31.47
CA VAL A 295 -11.26 -16.36 -30.92
C VAL A 295 -11.69 -15.66 -29.64
N ALA A 296 -10.73 -15.25 -28.80
CA ALA A 296 -11.00 -14.61 -27.52
C ALA A 296 -11.89 -13.37 -27.65
N TYR A 297 -11.64 -12.49 -28.63
CA TYR A 297 -12.45 -11.28 -28.81
C TYR A 297 -13.87 -11.58 -29.30
N THR A 298 -14.18 -12.80 -29.74
CA THR A 298 -15.54 -13.19 -30.15
C THR A 298 -16.41 -13.62 -28.97
N LEU A 299 -15.81 -13.85 -27.80
CA LEU A 299 -16.51 -14.27 -26.58
C LEU A 299 -17.19 -13.06 -25.94
N SER A 300 -18.50 -13.17 -25.71
CA SER A 300 -19.33 -12.05 -25.23
C SER A 300 -18.80 -11.37 -23.95
N PRO A 301 -18.30 -12.10 -22.91
CA PRO A 301 -17.71 -11.45 -21.74
C PRO A 301 -16.46 -10.62 -22.06
N VAL A 302 -15.62 -11.09 -22.99
CA VAL A 302 -14.40 -10.39 -23.40
C VAL A 302 -14.74 -9.17 -24.26
N GLN A 303 -15.74 -9.28 -25.14
CA GLN A 303 -16.24 -8.15 -25.95
C GLN A 303 -16.73 -7.00 -25.10
N MET A 304 -17.51 -7.31 -24.05
CA MET A 304 -18.01 -6.30 -23.12
C MET A 304 -16.88 -5.51 -22.48
N GLN A 305 -15.87 -6.23 -21.94
CA GLN A 305 -14.73 -5.58 -21.29
C GLN A 305 -13.84 -4.81 -22.27
N LEU A 306 -13.66 -5.30 -23.50
CA LEU A 306 -12.96 -4.57 -24.55
C LEU A 306 -13.66 -3.27 -24.92
N GLY A 307 -15.01 -3.25 -24.93
CA GLY A 307 -15.80 -2.04 -25.12
C GLY A 307 -15.52 -1.01 -24.03
N THR A 308 -15.64 -1.43 -22.76
CA THR A 308 -15.35 -0.58 -21.59
C THR A 308 -13.92 -0.04 -21.60
N LEU A 309 -12.93 -0.88 -21.93
CA LEU A 309 -11.53 -0.49 -22.06
C LEU A 309 -11.34 0.57 -23.14
N ARG A 310 -11.91 0.37 -24.33
CA ARG A 310 -11.80 1.33 -25.45
C ARG A 310 -12.40 2.68 -25.08
N GLU A 311 -13.59 2.69 -24.49
CA GLU A 311 -14.23 3.93 -24.06
C GLU A 311 -13.41 4.65 -23.00
N ALA A 312 -12.90 3.94 -21.99
CA ALA A 312 -12.04 4.53 -20.97
C ALA A 312 -10.76 5.12 -21.56
N ALA A 313 -10.11 4.37 -22.47
CA ALA A 313 -8.88 4.79 -23.12
C ALA A 313 -9.10 6.01 -24.01
N GLN A 314 -10.22 6.06 -24.74
CA GLN A 314 -10.58 7.22 -25.55
C GLN A 314 -10.79 8.47 -24.68
N ARG A 315 -11.53 8.35 -23.56
CA ARG A 315 -11.72 9.48 -22.63
C ARG A 315 -10.40 10.06 -22.12
N PHE A 316 -9.41 9.20 -21.83
CA PHE A 316 -8.07 9.66 -21.45
C PHE A 316 -7.36 10.38 -22.60
N LEU A 317 -7.45 9.85 -23.82
CA LEU A 317 -6.83 10.45 -25.01
C LEU A 317 -7.46 11.80 -25.37
N ASP A 318 -8.75 11.99 -25.11
CA ASP A 318 -9.49 13.23 -25.38
C ASP A 318 -9.01 14.40 -24.51
N GLU A 319 -8.35 14.15 -23.37
CA GLU A 319 -7.75 15.21 -22.55
C GLU A 319 -6.51 15.86 -23.18
N ASP A 320 -5.89 15.19 -24.17
CA ASP A 320 -4.61 15.56 -24.82
C ASP A 320 -3.51 16.02 -23.84
N LYS A 321 -3.48 15.42 -22.65
CA LYS A 321 -2.50 15.67 -21.60
C LYS A 321 -1.89 14.36 -21.13
N ASP A 322 -0.58 14.36 -20.88
CA ASP A 322 0.11 13.22 -20.30
C ASP A 322 1.37 13.68 -19.58
N SER A 323 1.35 13.60 -18.26
CA SER A 323 2.46 13.98 -17.39
C SER A 323 3.44 12.84 -17.12
N THR A 324 3.23 11.66 -17.73
CA THR A 324 4.13 10.51 -17.61
C THR A 324 5.34 10.62 -18.54
N GLU A 325 6.45 10.05 -18.11
CA GLU A 325 7.68 10.03 -18.90
C GLU A 325 7.45 9.32 -20.24
N GLY A 326 7.90 9.95 -21.33
CA GLY A 326 7.72 9.42 -22.69
C GLY A 326 6.26 9.31 -23.15
N ARG A 327 5.31 9.95 -22.45
CA ARG A 327 3.87 9.80 -22.68
C ARG A 327 3.39 8.33 -22.62
N MET A 328 3.93 7.58 -21.65
CA MET A 328 3.63 6.17 -21.46
C MET A 328 2.13 5.87 -21.34
N ALA A 329 1.38 6.72 -20.64
CA ALA A 329 -0.07 6.56 -20.49
C ALA A 329 -0.79 6.74 -21.84
N THR A 330 -0.40 7.75 -22.63
CA THR A 330 -0.91 7.97 -24.00
C THR A 330 -0.63 6.77 -24.90
N ILE A 331 0.59 6.25 -24.87
CA ILE A 331 0.99 5.09 -25.69
C ILE A 331 0.12 3.88 -25.34
N PHE A 332 -0.03 3.58 -24.05
CA PHE A 332 -0.86 2.48 -23.59
C PHE A 332 -2.33 2.65 -23.98
N CYS A 333 -2.89 3.85 -23.82
CA CYS A 333 -4.27 4.12 -24.22
C CYS A 333 -4.48 3.95 -25.73
N ARG A 334 -3.50 4.35 -26.56
CA ARG A 334 -3.55 4.12 -28.02
C ARG A 334 -3.55 2.64 -28.39
N GLU A 335 -2.73 1.83 -27.71
CA GLU A 335 -2.73 0.37 -27.87
C GLU A 335 -4.11 -0.22 -27.50
N CYS A 336 -4.80 0.36 -26.51
CA CYS A 336 -6.13 -0.07 -26.07
C CYS A 336 -7.27 0.39 -26.99
N THR A 337 -7.03 1.39 -27.85
CA THR A 337 -8.01 1.89 -28.84
C THR A 337 -7.76 1.37 -30.25
N GLU A 338 -6.84 0.41 -30.43
CA GLU A 338 -6.59 -0.18 -31.75
C GLU A 338 -7.86 -0.77 -32.38
N GLY A 339 -8.03 -0.59 -33.70
CA GLY A 339 -9.20 -1.08 -34.42
C GLY A 339 -9.32 -2.61 -34.42
N ASP A 340 -8.19 -3.31 -34.44
CA ASP A 340 -8.14 -4.77 -34.32
C ASP A 340 -8.24 -5.20 -32.84
N SER A 341 -9.40 -5.76 -32.46
CA SER A 341 -9.63 -6.27 -31.10
C SER A 341 -8.67 -7.40 -30.71
N ALA A 342 -8.23 -8.23 -31.66
CA ALA A 342 -7.26 -9.27 -31.38
C ALA A 342 -5.87 -8.68 -31.11
N ALA A 343 -5.53 -7.54 -31.73
CA ALA A 343 -4.29 -6.82 -31.45
C ALA A 343 -4.25 -6.25 -30.03
N ILE A 344 -5.36 -5.68 -29.55
CA ILE A 344 -5.51 -5.25 -28.15
C ILE A 344 -5.22 -6.43 -27.20
N ILE A 345 -5.87 -7.58 -27.42
CA ILE A 345 -5.66 -8.78 -26.60
C ILE A 345 -4.19 -9.21 -26.62
N ARG A 346 -3.56 -9.27 -27.81
CA ARG A 346 -2.14 -9.64 -27.93
C ARG A 346 -1.25 -8.67 -27.14
N ASN A 347 -1.50 -7.36 -27.21
CA ASN A 347 -0.72 -6.36 -26.49
C ASN A 347 -0.90 -6.48 -24.98
N LEU A 348 -2.12 -6.68 -24.49
CA LEU A 348 -2.40 -6.89 -23.07
C LEU A 348 -1.74 -8.16 -22.52
N VAL A 349 -1.87 -9.28 -23.24
CA VAL A 349 -1.29 -10.56 -22.82
C VAL A 349 0.25 -10.53 -22.84
N ARG A 350 0.86 -9.83 -23.81
CA ARG A 350 2.32 -9.59 -23.81
C ARG A 350 2.78 -8.78 -22.59
N ARG A 351 1.95 -7.87 -22.09
CA ARG A 351 2.23 -7.04 -20.92
C ARG A 351 1.98 -7.77 -19.60
N ASP A 352 1.06 -8.74 -19.57
CA ASP A 352 0.84 -9.62 -18.42
C ASP A 352 2.05 -10.54 -18.22
N ASP A 353 2.26 -11.50 -19.13
CA ASP A 353 3.31 -12.56 -19.12
C ASP A 353 3.39 -13.41 -17.84
N ARG A 354 2.59 -13.11 -16.80
CA ARG A 354 2.60 -13.80 -15.51
C ARG A 354 1.43 -14.76 -15.40
N VAL A 355 0.22 -14.26 -15.58
CA VAL A 355 -1.01 -15.05 -15.48
C VAL A 355 -1.39 -15.60 -16.84
N LEU A 356 -1.40 -14.76 -17.86
CA LEU A 356 -1.57 -15.13 -19.26
C LEU A 356 -0.29 -14.83 -20.03
N ARG A 357 0.08 -15.72 -20.96
CA ARG A 357 1.23 -15.53 -21.85
C ARG A 357 0.83 -15.72 -23.30
N LEU A 358 1.50 -15.01 -24.20
CA LEU A 358 1.25 -15.07 -25.63
C LEU A 358 2.31 -15.92 -26.33
N VAL A 359 1.90 -16.94 -27.07
CA VAL A 359 2.78 -17.73 -27.96
C VAL A 359 2.20 -17.70 -29.37
N GLY A 360 2.86 -16.95 -30.26
CA GLY A 360 2.30 -16.66 -31.58
C GLY A 360 0.98 -15.87 -31.44
N ASN A 361 -0.13 -16.49 -31.82
CA ASN A 361 -1.48 -15.93 -31.65
C ASN A 361 -2.27 -16.59 -30.50
N ASP A 362 -1.69 -17.59 -29.85
CA ASP A 362 -2.35 -18.36 -28.82
C ASP A 362 -2.08 -17.76 -27.44
N VAL A 363 -3.15 -17.49 -26.69
CA VAL A 363 -3.13 -17.18 -25.26
C VAL A 363 -3.08 -18.48 -24.49
N LEU A 364 -2.07 -18.60 -23.64
CA LEU A 364 -1.78 -19.78 -22.82
C LEU A 364 -1.68 -19.38 -21.34
N PRO A 365 -1.88 -20.33 -20.41
CA PRO A 365 -1.54 -20.17 -19.01
C PRO A 365 -0.08 -19.76 -18.84
N GLY A 366 0.14 -18.70 -18.07
CA GLY A 366 1.41 -18.33 -17.49
C GLY A 366 1.68 -19.07 -16.18
N GLY A 367 2.80 -18.75 -15.54
CA GLY A 367 3.22 -19.43 -14.30
C GLY A 367 2.35 -19.13 -13.08
N ALA A 368 1.53 -18.08 -13.12
CA ALA A 368 0.60 -17.66 -12.06
C ALA A 368 -0.88 -17.95 -12.38
N PHE A 369 -1.15 -18.67 -13.48
CA PHE A 369 -2.50 -19.10 -13.84
C PHE A 369 -3.03 -20.11 -12.83
N SER A 370 -4.25 -19.92 -12.35
CA SER A 370 -4.91 -20.86 -11.43
C SER A 370 -6.23 -21.35 -12.01
N ARG A 371 -6.49 -22.65 -11.88
CA ARG A 371 -7.78 -23.27 -12.25
C ARG A 371 -8.82 -23.18 -11.14
N GLN A 372 -8.38 -22.85 -9.93
CA GLN A 372 -9.28 -22.51 -8.85
C GLN A 372 -9.51 -20.99 -8.91
N PRO A 373 -10.70 -20.50 -8.54
CA PRO A 373 -10.89 -19.10 -8.20
C PRO A 373 -10.13 -18.84 -6.90
N GLU A 374 -8.81 -18.97 -6.93
CA GLU A 374 -7.97 -18.22 -6.02
C GLU A 374 -8.26 -16.77 -6.43
N ALA A 375 -8.81 -15.99 -5.49
CA ALA A 375 -8.70 -14.54 -5.57
C ALA A 375 -7.26 -14.24 -5.99
N GLU A 376 -7.03 -13.18 -6.77
CA GLU A 376 -5.66 -12.68 -6.89
C GLU A 376 -5.06 -12.74 -5.49
N ILE A 377 -4.03 -13.58 -5.28
CA ILE A 377 -3.23 -13.45 -4.08
C ILE A 377 -2.53 -12.14 -4.32
N SER A 378 -3.26 -11.06 -4.04
CA SER A 378 -2.66 -9.87 -3.56
C SER A 378 -1.86 -10.37 -2.37
N ASP A 379 -0.54 -10.33 -2.49
CA ASP A 379 0.28 -10.26 -1.28
C ASP A 379 -0.12 -9.01 -0.45
N ASP A 380 -1.08 -8.19 -0.91
CA ASP A 380 -1.97 -7.41 -0.07
C ASP A 380 -2.80 -8.37 0.83
N GLU A 381 -2.16 -8.96 1.83
CA GLU A 381 -2.71 -8.82 3.18
C GLU A 381 -2.71 -7.29 3.48
N ASP A 382 -3.68 -6.62 2.86
CA ASP A 382 -4.11 -5.22 2.94
C ASP A 382 -2.99 -4.15 2.96
N GLU A 383 -2.45 -3.80 1.79
CA GLU A 383 -1.69 -2.53 1.61
C GLU A 383 -2.56 -1.27 1.80
N GLY A 384 -3.87 -1.43 1.98
CA GLY A 384 -4.82 -0.37 2.27
C GLY A 384 -5.93 -0.84 3.23
N PRO A 385 -6.96 -0.02 3.46
CA PRO A 385 -8.19 -0.49 4.08
C PRO A 385 -8.82 -1.63 3.27
N ASP A 386 -9.51 -2.56 3.93
CA ASP A 386 -10.36 -3.57 3.28
C ASP A 386 -11.22 -2.93 2.16
N ALA A 387 -11.49 -3.65 1.08
CA ALA A 387 -12.20 -3.12 -0.09
C ALA A 387 -13.55 -2.45 0.26
N ASP A 388 -14.27 -3.00 1.24
CA ASP A 388 -15.52 -2.44 1.77
C ASP A 388 -15.31 -1.06 2.42
N ASN A 389 -14.23 -0.92 3.19
CA ASN A 389 -13.84 0.34 3.82
C ASN A 389 -13.29 1.35 2.80
N ALA A 390 -12.57 0.88 1.77
CA ALA A 390 -12.12 1.72 0.67
C ALA A 390 -13.32 2.34 -0.07
N GLY A 391 -14.40 1.58 -0.30
CA GLY A 391 -15.62 2.03 -0.98
C GLY A 391 -16.40 3.12 -0.24
N ARG A 392 -16.27 3.20 1.09
CA ARG A 392 -16.94 4.21 1.93
C ARG A 392 -16.28 5.58 1.93
N VAL A 393 -15.07 5.70 1.40
CA VAL A 393 -14.36 6.98 1.33
C VAL A 393 -15.06 7.89 0.29
N PRO A 394 -15.52 9.10 0.67
CA PRO A 394 -16.39 9.97 -0.14
C PRO A 394 -15.66 10.75 -1.25
N VAL A 395 -14.81 10.07 -2.01
CA VAL A 395 -13.99 10.64 -3.06
C VAL A 395 -14.48 10.22 -4.46
N PRO A 396 -14.16 10.98 -5.53
CA PRO A 396 -14.59 10.65 -6.87
C PRO A 396 -14.13 9.26 -7.36
N ALA A 397 -14.92 8.66 -8.25
CA ALA A 397 -14.60 7.37 -8.85
C ALA A 397 -13.26 7.39 -9.60
N GLY A 398 -12.50 6.29 -9.50
CA GLY A 398 -11.19 6.15 -10.13
C GLY A 398 -10.05 6.97 -9.50
N ILE A 399 -10.31 7.82 -8.50
CA ILE A 399 -9.27 8.64 -7.89
C ILE A 399 -8.13 7.79 -7.31
N SER A 400 -6.92 8.35 -7.32
CA SER A 400 -5.74 7.73 -6.71
C SER A 400 -6.02 7.21 -5.29
N GLY A 401 -5.57 5.98 -5.03
CA GLY A 401 -5.59 5.40 -3.69
C GLY A 401 -4.86 6.26 -2.64
N ARG A 402 -3.93 7.14 -3.04
CA ARG A 402 -3.28 8.05 -2.09
C ARG A 402 -4.22 9.10 -1.51
N VAL A 403 -5.24 9.53 -2.26
CA VAL A 403 -6.25 10.46 -1.72
C VAL A 403 -7.13 9.73 -0.71
N ARG A 404 -7.47 8.46 -0.96
CA ARG A 404 -8.18 7.61 0.01
C ARG A 404 -7.36 7.42 1.28
N ASN A 405 -6.07 7.11 1.12
CA ASN A 405 -5.14 6.97 2.24
C ASN A 405 -5.01 8.26 3.05
N LEU A 406 -4.97 9.42 2.39
CA LEU A 406 -4.91 10.72 3.06
C LEU A 406 -6.19 10.98 3.90
N TYR A 407 -7.37 10.63 3.37
CA TYR A 407 -8.63 10.73 4.12
C TYR A 407 -8.62 9.84 5.37
N LEU A 408 -8.19 8.58 5.25
CA LEU A 408 -8.10 7.67 6.40
C LEU A 408 -7.05 8.11 7.42
N LEU A 409 -5.91 8.63 6.94
CA LEU A 409 -4.87 9.18 7.81
C LEU A 409 -5.41 10.38 8.58
N ASP A 410 -6.19 11.24 7.94
CA ASP A 410 -6.82 12.37 8.62
C ASP A 410 -7.83 11.92 9.69
N LEU A 411 -8.68 10.92 9.38
CA LEU A 411 -9.55 10.31 10.39
C LEU A 411 -8.77 9.73 11.58
N ASP A 412 -7.60 9.12 11.35
CA ASP A 412 -6.74 8.62 12.42
C ASP A 412 -6.16 9.76 13.26
N LEU A 413 -5.73 10.84 12.60
CA LEU A 413 -5.23 12.06 13.25
C LEU A 413 -6.33 12.82 14.01
N GLU A 414 -7.61 12.58 13.70
CA GLU A 414 -8.77 13.03 14.49
C GLU A 414 -9.18 12.03 15.58
N GLY A 415 -8.74 10.76 15.49
CA GLY A 415 -9.11 9.68 16.42
C GLY A 415 -10.44 9.01 16.07
N ARG A 416 -10.90 9.16 14.83
CA ARG A 416 -12.18 8.66 14.30
C ARG A 416 -12.02 7.45 13.37
N LEU A 417 -10.79 7.04 13.07
CA LEU A 417 -10.54 5.93 12.14
C LEU A 417 -11.15 4.60 12.61
N ALA A 418 -11.10 4.30 13.92
CA ALA A 418 -11.63 3.04 14.43
C ALA A 418 -13.15 2.91 14.20
N ASP A 419 -13.90 3.97 14.48
CA ASP A 419 -15.35 4.03 14.25
C ASP A 419 -15.68 3.99 12.76
N PHE A 420 -14.82 4.57 11.92
CA PHE A 420 -14.96 4.48 10.48
C PHE A 420 -14.76 3.05 10.00
N LEU A 421 -13.70 2.35 10.38
CA LEU A 421 -13.42 0.98 9.91
C LEU A 421 -14.38 -0.05 10.49
N ASN A 422 -14.82 0.13 11.73
CA ASN A 422 -15.68 -0.79 12.46
C ASN A 422 -16.94 -0.05 12.94
N PRO A 423 -17.87 0.32 12.03
CA PRO A 423 -19.10 0.99 12.43
C PRO A 423 -19.87 0.08 13.39
N PRO A 424 -20.50 0.64 14.45
CA PRO A 424 -21.37 -0.16 15.29
C PRO A 424 -22.45 -0.80 14.42
N ALA A 425 -22.76 -2.08 14.68
CA ALA A 425 -23.86 -2.75 14.01
C ALA A 425 -25.10 -1.85 14.14
N ALA A 426 -25.71 -1.48 13.01
CA ALA A 426 -26.93 -0.70 13.04
C ALA A 426 -27.91 -1.48 13.92
N GLU A 427 -28.36 -0.88 15.04
CA GLU A 427 -29.49 -1.40 15.77
C GLU A 427 -30.62 -1.52 14.76
N GLU A 428 -31.00 -2.76 14.43
CA GLU A 428 -32.20 -3.05 13.68
C GLU A 428 -33.35 -2.38 14.44
N ALA A 429 -33.78 -1.23 13.95
CA ALA A 429 -34.94 -0.53 14.46
C ALA A 429 -36.13 -1.47 14.24
N ALA A 430 -36.57 -2.09 15.33
CA ALA A 430 -37.74 -2.94 15.43
C ALA A 430 -39.04 -2.18 15.19
#